data_AF-A0A4R4UFA3-F1
#
_entry.id   AF-A0A4R4UFA3-F1
#
_cell.length_a   1.000
_cell.length_b   1.000
_cell.length_c   1.000
_cell.angle_alpha   90.00
_cell.angle_beta   90.00
_cell.angle_gamma   90.00
#
_symmetry.space_group_name_H-M   'P 1'
#
loop_
_entity.id
_entity.type
_entity.pdbx_description
1 polymer ?
#
loop_
_entity_poly.entity_id
_entity_poly.type
_entity_poly.pdbx_seq_one_letter_code
_entity_poly.pdbx_strand_id
1 'polypeptide(L)'
;MTNLPNGPSPVEQEQEQWREVPAATVERLNMLVRLMLDLRSLGRGSVLYLDGKAEPVLSVPVLSRRRSMAVLVVQEGGGWSYLWDSVHRTPGRSVRVAAERIAGVTR
;
A
#
# COMPACT_ATOMS: atom_id res chain seq x y z
N MET A 1 48.92 -18.08 31.07
CA MET A 1 47.77 -18.43 30.23
C MET A 1 46.64 -17.51 30.61
N THR A 2 46.41 -16.48 29.78
CA THR A 2 45.48 -15.39 30.09
C THR A 2 44.09 -15.80 29.61
N ASN A 3 43.15 -16.01 30.54
CA ASN A 3 41.74 -16.20 30.20
C ASN A 3 41.19 -14.85 29.72
N LEU A 4 40.98 -14.71 28.41
CA LEU A 4 40.23 -13.59 27.84
C LEU A 4 38.74 -13.79 28.17
N PRO A 5 38.01 -12.74 28.61
CA PRO A 5 36.57 -12.84 28.79
C PRO A 5 35.93 -13.08 27.42
N ASN A 6 35.07 -14.08 27.33
CA ASN A 6 34.22 -14.30 26.17
C ASN A 6 33.41 -13.01 25.95
N GLY A 7 33.77 -12.26 24.90
CA GLY A 7 32.90 -11.21 24.38
C GLY A 7 31.58 -11.85 23.94
N PRO A 8 30.47 -11.10 24.03
CA PRO A 8 29.17 -11.62 23.65
C PRO A 8 29.19 -12.14 22.22
N SER A 9 28.52 -13.26 22.00
CA SER A 9 28.38 -13.93 20.70
C SER A 9 27.69 -12.99 19.69
N PRO A 10 28.02 -13.03 18.39
CA PRO A 10 27.35 -12.20 17.36
C PRO A 10 25.82 -12.36 17.34
N VAL A 11 25.33 -13.50 17.83
CA VAL A 11 23.90 -13.86 17.88
C VAL A 11 23.11 -13.01 18.88
N GLU A 12 23.77 -12.33 19.83
CA GLU A 12 23.10 -11.44 20.79
C GLU A 12 22.90 -10.01 20.24
N GLN A 13 23.55 -9.67 19.12
CA GLN A 13 23.36 -8.40 18.41
C GLN A 13 22.31 -8.50 17.28
N GLU A 14 21.92 -9.72 16.90
CA GLU A 14 20.81 -10.02 15.97
C GLU A 14 19.44 -9.96 16.65
N GLN A 15 19.30 -9.21 17.74
CA GLN A 15 18.06 -8.46 17.95
C GLN A 15 18.04 -7.31 16.94
N GLU A 16 18.02 -7.68 15.66
CA GLU A 16 17.54 -6.84 14.58
C GLU A 16 16.24 -6.26 15.08
N GLN A 17 16.33 -4.99 15.42
CA GLN A 17 15.27 -4.17 15.92
C GLN A 17 14.19 -4.20 14.84
N TRP A 18 13.27 -5.16 14.94
CA TRP A 18 12.10 -5.28 14.09
C TRP A 18 11.41 -3.94 14.15
N ARG A 19 11.64 -3.11 13.14
CA ARG A 19 11.19 -1.74 13.15
C ARG A 19 9.68 -1.81 13.03
N GLU A 20 8.97 -1.33 14.05
CA GLU A 20 7.52 -1.32 14.05
C GLU A 20 7.02 -0.64 12.77
N VAL A 21 6.09 -1.30 12.08
CA VAL A 21 5.46 -0.71 10.90
C VAL A 21 4.58 0.44 11.37
N PRO A 22 4.73 1.67 10.83
CA PRO A 22 3.90 2.79 11.23
C PRO A 22 2.41 2.47 11.06
N ALA A 23 1.59 2.83 12.05
CA ALA A 23 0.14 2.61 11.99
C ALA A 23 -0.50 3.20 10.72
N ALA A 24 0.02 4.34 10.24
CA ALA A 24 -0.38 4.96 8.99
C ALA A 24 -0.16 4.04 7.77
N THR A 25 0.96 3.32 7.73
CA THR A 25 1.28 2.37 6.65
C THR A 25 0.34 1.16 6.69
N VAL A 26 0.04 0.65 7.89
CA VAL A 26 -0.95 -0.44 8.06
C VAL A 26 -2.34 0.00 7.58
N GLU A 27 -2.76 1.23 7.89
CA GLU A 27 -4.05 1.76 7.44
C GLU A 27 -4.09 1.94 5.91
N ARG A 28 -3.03 2.46 5.29
CA ARG A 28 -2.90 2.52 3.82
C ARG A 28 -3.05 1.14 3.20
N LEU A 29 -2.37 0.15 3.75
CA LEU A 29 -2.42 -1.23 3.27
C LEU A 29 -3.85 -1.78 3.36
N ASN A 30 -4.51 -1.65 4.51
CA ASN A 30 -5.90 -2.09 4.71
C ASN A 30 -6.85 -1.46 3.70
N MET A 31 -6.72 -0.16 3.46
CA MET A 31 -7.54 0.57 2.50
C MET A 31 -7.32 0.11 1.05
N LEU A 32 -6.07 -0.18 0.67
CA LEU A 32 -5.73 -0.68 -0.66
C LEU A 32 -6.20 -2.12 -0.86
N VAL A 33 -6.14 -2.97 0.16
CA VAL A 33 -6.69 -4.34 0.12
C VAL A 33 -8.21 -4.30 -0.09
N ARG A 34 -8.93 -3.44 0.64
CA ARG A 34 -10.38 -3.25 0.42
C ARG A 34 -10.70 -2.81 -1.01
N LEU A 35 -9.91 -1.86 -1.54
CA LEU A 35 -10.06 -1.41 -2.93
C LEU A 35 -9.77 -2.55 -3.93
N MET A 36 -8.74 -3.36 -3.70
CA MET A 36 -8.41 -4.53 -4.51
C MET A 36 -9.58 -5.51 -4.56
N LEU A 37 -10.26 -5.77 -3.45
CA LEU A 37 -11.44 -6.65 -3.39
C LEU A 37 -12.62 -6.07 -4.18
N ASP A 38 -12.90 -4.77 -4.04
CA ASP A 38 -13.97 -4.11 -4.79
C ASP A 38 -13.68 -4.11 -6.31
N LEU A 39 -12.43 -3.84 -6.71
CA LEU A 39 -11.99 -3.94 -8.11
C LEU A 39 -12.16 -5.36 -8.64
N ARG A 40 -11.82 -6.38 -7.85
CA ARG A 40 -12.01 -7.78 -8.23
C ARG A 40 -13.49 -8.10 -8.46
N SER A 41 -14.39 -7.57 -7.61
CA SER A 41 -15.84 -7.73 -7.79
C SER A 41 -16.36 -7.11 -9.09
N LEU A 42 -15.66 -6.10 -9.61
CA LEU A 42 -15.94 -5.43 -10.90
C LEU A 42 -15.18 -6.07 -12.08
N GLY A 43 -14.54 -7.23 -11.87
CA GLY A 43 -13.78 -7.92 -12.92
C GLY A 43 -12.44 -7.26 -13.26
N ARG A 44 -11.92 -6.37 -12.40
CA ARG A 44 -10.62 -5.72 -12.59
C ARG A 44 -9.54 -6.40 -11.76
N GLY A 45 -8.46 -6.81 -12.43
CA GLY A 45 -7.25 -7.27 -11.76
C GLY A 45 -6.47 -6.10 -11.15
N SER A 46 -5.71 -6.37 -10.10
CA SER A 46 -4.77 -5.40 -9.52
C SER A 46 -3.63 -6.13 -8.79
N VAL A 47 -2.52 -5.45 -8.57
CA VAL A 47 -1.32 -5.97 -7.89
C VAL A 47 -0.93 -4.99 -6.80
N LEU A 48 -0.81 -5.50 -5.57
CA LEU A 48 -0.35 -4.74 -4.42
C LEU A 48 1.14 -4.99 -4.23
N TYR A 49 1.92 -3.92 -4.11
CA TYR A 49 3.37 -3.98 -3.90
C TYR A 49 3.82 -2.81 -3.02
N LEU A 50 5.06 -2.86 -2.54
CA LEU A 50 5.70 -1.75 -1.85
C LEU A 50 6.63 -1.03 -2.83
N ASP A 51 6.59 0.30 -2.83
CA ASP A 51 7.49 1.10 -3.65
C ASP A 51 8.92 1.17 -3.07
N GLY A 52 9.80 1.95 -3.71
CA GLY A 52 11.19 2.13 -3.25
C GLY A 52 11.32 2.83 -1.88
N LYS A 53 10.22 3.34 -1.30
CA LYS A 53 10.14 3.92 0.04
C LYS A 53 9.43 2.99 1.03
N ALA A 54 9.15 1.75 0.63
CA ALA A 54 8.36 0.78 1.37
C ALA A 54 6.91 1.24 1.65
N GLU A 55 6.36 2.13 0.83
CA GLU A 55 4.95 2.53 0.92
C GLU A 55 4.08 1.63 0.03
N PRO A 56 2.89 1.21 0.50
CA PRO A 56 2.01 0.33 -0.26
C PRO A 56 1.36 1.07 -1.43
N VAL A 57 1.41 0.44 -2.60
CA VAL A 57 0.86 0.94 -3.86
C VAL A 57 0.04 -0.15 -4.54
N LEU A 58 -1.15 0.21 -5.04
CA LEU A 58 -1.97 -0.70 -5.82
C LEU A 58 -1.84 -0.37 -7.31
N SER A 59 -1.25 -1.28 -8.08
CA SER A 59 -1.15 -1.20 -9.53
C SER A 59 -2.40 -1.81 -10.17
N VAL A 60 -3.06 -1.04 -11.04
CA VAL A 60 -4.27 -1.47 -11.76
C VAL A 60 -4.00 -1.42 -13.27
N PRO A 61 -4.13 -2.54 -14.01
CA PRO A 61 -3.95 -2.53 -15.46
C PRO A 61 -5.00 -1.66 -16.16
N VAL A 62 -4.55 -0.71 -16.97
CA VAL A 62 -5.42 0.11 -17.83
C VAL A 62 -5.43 -0.50 -19.22
N LEU A 63 -6.47 -1.29 -19.52
CA LEU A 63 -6.59 -2.06 -20.77
C LEU A 63 -6.45 -1.18 -22.03
N SER A 64 -6.96 0.05 -21.99
CA SER A 64 -6.92 0.99 -23.11
C SER A 64 -5.53 1.55 -23.42
N ARG A 65 -4.56 1.43 -22.50
CA ARG A 65 -3.28 2.15 -22.60
C ARG A 65 -2.03 1.27 -22.50
N ARG A 66 -2.18 -0.06 -22.49
CA ARG A 66 -1.08 -1.05 -22.25
C ARG A 66 -0.13 -0.63 -21.11
N ARG A 67 -0.67 0.02 -20.09
CA ARG A 67 0.07 0.54 -18.94
C ARG A 67 -0.70 0.25 -17.67
N SER A 68 0.00 0.21 -16.55
CA SER A 68 -0.65 0.19 -15.24
C SER A 68 -0.77 1.59 -14.69
N MET A 69 -1.82 1.79 -13.90
CA MET A 69 -2.05 2.99 -13.12
C MET A 69 -1.75 2.69 -11.66
N ALA A 70 -0.94 3.52 -11.04
CA ALA A 70 -0.69 3.45 -9.59
C ALA A 70 -1.84 4.15 -8.85
N VAL A 71 -2.38 3.47 -7.86
CA VAL A 71 -3.35 4.00 -6.91
C VAL A 71 -2.67 4.08 -5.54
N LEU A 72 -2.71 5.27 -4.95
CA LEU A 72 -2.13 5.59 -3.65
C LEU A 72 -3.23 5.89 -2.64
N VAL A 73 -2.91 5.71 -1.36
CA VAL A 73 -3.72 6.19 -0.24
C VAL A 73 -2.93 7.24 0.53
N VAL A 74 -3.45 8.46 0.57
CA VAL A 74 -2.82 9.59 1.26
C VAL A 74 -3.68 10.07 2.42
N GLN A 75 -3.03 10.59 3.45
CA GLN A 75 -3.69 11.26 4.57
C GLN A 75 -3.49 12.77 4.44
N GLU A 76 -4.58 13.52 4.36
CA GLU A 76 -4.57 14.98 4.28
C GLU A 76 -5.74 15.55 5.07
N GLY A 77 -5.53 16.67 5.78
CA GLY A 77 -6.61 17.39 6.47
C GLY A 77 -7.41 16.53 7.47
N GLY A 78 -6.77 15.53 8.08
CA GLY A 78 -7.41 14.61 9.03
C GLY A 78 -8.19 13.44 8.40
N GLY A 79 -8.18 13.30 7.07
CA GLY A 79 -8.88 12.22 6.37
C GLY A 79 -7.99 11.46 5.39
N TRP A 80 -8.42 10.26 5.05
CA TRP A 80 -7.78 9.44 4.03
C TRP A 80 -8.44 9.62 2.66
N SER A 81 -7.66 9.51 1.59
CA SER A 81 -8.16 9.56 0.21
C SER A 81 -7.39 8.62 -0.71
N TYR A 82 -8.10 8.01 -1.65
CA TYR A 82 -7.53 7.33 -2.80
C TYR A 82 -7.12 8.37 -3.87
N LEU A 83 -5.95 8.20 -4.46
CA LEU A 83 -5.40 9.04 -5.52
C LEU A 83 -4.89 8.23 -6.69
N TRP A 84 -5.18 8.67 -7.92
CA TRP A 84 -4.62 8.09 -9.15
C TRP A 84 -4.59 9.10 -10.30
N ASP A 85 -3.76 8.83 -11.31
CA ASP A 85 -3.57 9.68 -12.50
C ASP A 85 -3.29 11.16 -12.17
N SER A 86 -2.72 11.46 -11.00
CA SER A 86 -2.43 12.81 -10.45
C SER A 86 -3.62 13.76 -10.22
N VAL A 87 -4.79 13.50 -10.81
CA VAL A 87 -5.95 14.40 -10.77
C VAL A 87 -7.17 13.80 -10.10
N HIS A 88 -7.27 12.47 -10.03
CA HIS A 88 -8.44 11.83 -9.47
C HIS A 88 -8.25 11.59 -7.98
N ARG A 89 -9.27 12.02 -7.23
CA ARG A 89 -9.35 11.83 -5.78
C ARG A 89 -10.73 11.30 -5.40
N THR A 90 -10.73 10.33 -4.50
CA THR A 90 -11.96 9.86 -3.83
C THR A 90 -11.70 9.70 -2.33
N PRO A 91 -12.59 10.20 -1.45
CA PRO A 91 -12.46 10.00 -0.01
C PRO A 91 -12.37 8.52 0.37
N GLY A 92 -11.53 8.20 1.36
CA GLY A 92 -11.25 6.83 1.81
C GLY A 92 -12.49 6.04 2.26
N ARG A 93 -13.49 6.74 2.80
CA ARG A 93 -14.79 6.15 3.18
C ARG A 93 -15.64 5.67 1.98
N SER A 94 -15.26 6.00 0.75
CA SER A 94 -16.03 5.75 -0.48
C SER A 94 -15.33 4.75 -1.39
N VAL A 95 -14.88 3.61 -0.84
CA VAL A 95 -14.09 2.59 -1.57
C VAL A 95 -14.78 2.08 -2.84
N ARG A 96 -16.08 1.78 -2.77
CA ARG A 96 -16.91 1.37 -3.90
C ARG A 96 -16.87 2.38 -5.05
N VAL A 97 -17.02 3.67 -4.72
CA VAL A 97 -17.00 4.77 -5.71
C VAL A 97 -15.61 4.91 -6.34
N ALA A 98 -14.54 4.73 -5.56
CA ALA A 98 -13.19 4.71 -6.10
C ALA A 98 -13.01 3.54 -7.09
N ALA A 99 -13.46 2.34 -6.72
CA ALA A 99 -13.39 1.15 -7.57
C ALA A 99 -14.16 1.32 -8.88
N GLU A 100 -15.39 1.84 -8.82
CA GLU A 100 -16.24 2.08 -10.00
C GLU A 100 -15.57 3.09 -10.96
N ARG A 101 -15.03 4.18 -10.43
CA ARG A 101 -14.30 5.19 -11.21
C ARG A 101 -13.04 4.62 -11.85
N ILE A 102 -12.25 3.85 -11.09
CA ILE A 102 -11.03 3.20 -11.60
C ILE A 102 -11.38 2.16 -12.67
N ALA A 103 -12.46 1.40 -12.48
CA ALA A 103 -12.90 0.37 -13.41
C ALA A 103 -13.56 0.93 -14.68
N GLY A 104 -13.86 2.23 -14.71
CA GLY A 104 -14.58 2.89 -15.81
C GLY A 104 -16.05 2.50 -15.88
N VAL A 105 -16.65 2.12 -14.75
CA VAL A 105 -18.08 1.80 -14.67
C VAL A 105 -18.82 3.10 -14.40
N THR A 106 -19.31 3.75 -15.45
CA THR A 106 -20.34 4.79 -15.36
C THR A 106 -21.70 4.12 -15.21
N ARG A 107 -22.47 4.49 -14.18
CA ARG A 107 -23.92 4.25 -14.17
C ARG A 107 -24.60 5.14 -15.19
#